data_AF-A0A1G8XM34-F1
#
_entry.id   AF-A0A1G8XM34-F1
#
_cell.length_a   1.000
_cell.length_b   1.000
_cell.length_c   1.000
_cell.angle_alpha   90.00
_cell.angle_beta   90.00
_cell.angle_gamma   90.00
#
_symmetry.space_group_name_H-M   'P 1'
#
loop_
_entity.id
_entity.type
_entity.pdbx_description
1 polymer ?
#
loop_
_entity_poly.entity_id
_entity_poly.type
_entity_poly.pdbx_seq_one_letter_code
_entity_poly.pdbx_strand_id
1 'polypeptide(L)' 'MTRQVRTSPGAAYDLGYQVVWCPKYRGPVLGGRVKDRLQELIRAKADEHGRGDRGA' A
#
# COMPACT_ATOMS: atom_id res chain seq x y z
N MET A 1 4.99 7.92 19.42
CA MET A 1 5.31 7.18 18.19
C MET A 1 5.87 8.17 17.19
N THR A 2 7.14 8.06 16.84
CA THR A 2 7.82 8.95 15.88
C THR A 2 7.48 8.53 14.45
N ARG A 3 6.86 9.43 13.67
CA ARG A 3 6.60 9.23 12.24
C ARG A 3 7.91 9.34 11.46
N GLN A 4 8.12 8.42 10.51
CA GLN A 4 9.31 8.45 9.65
C GLN A 4 9.05 9.41 8.48
N VAL A 5 9.79 10.51 8.46
CA VAL A 5 9.77 11.47 7.35
C VAL A 5 10.68 10.97 6.24
N ARG A 6 10.17 10.90 5.01
CA ARG A 6 10.96 10.59 3.82
C ARG A 6 11.45 11.87 3.17
N THR A 7 12.65 11.82 2.61
CA THR A 7 13.32 12.97 2.00
C THR A 7 13.67 12.66 0.55
N SER A 8 13.43 13.61 -0.33
CA SER A 8 13.87 13.61 -1.72
C SER A 8 14.54 14.96 -2.04
N PRO A 9 15.29 15.09 -3.15
CA PRO A 9 15.94 16.35 -3.49
C PRO A 9 14.91 17.49 -3.56
N GLY A 10 14.94 18.37 -2.56
CA GLY A 10 14.08 19.55 -2.44
C GLY A 10 12.84 19.42 -1.54
N ALA A 11 12.55 18.26 -0.95
CA ALA A 11 11.40 18.12 -0.05
C ALA A 11 11.53 17.01 1.00
N ALA A 12 10.93 17.24 2.16
CA ALA A 12 10.71 16.25 3.21
C ALA A 12 9.20 16.06 3.41
N TYR A 13 8.72 14.82 3.43
CA TYR A 13 7.29 14.52 3.51
C TYR A 13 6.99 13.29 4.38
N ASP A 14 5.85 13.34 5.06
CA ASP A 14 5.25 12.22 5.81
C ASP A 14 3.84 12.01 5.27
N LEU A 15 3.68 11.02 4.37
CA LEU A 15 2.43 10.75 3.66
C LEU A 15 1.81 9.45 4.15
N GLY A 16 0.86 9.57 5.08
CA GLY A 16 0.03 8.45 5.54
C GLY A 16 -1.33 8.45 4.85
N TYR A 17 -1.57 7.48 3.97
CA TYR A 17 -2.85 7.33 3.25
C TYR A 17 -3.70 6.21 3.83
N GLN A 18 -5.01 6.45 3.98
CA GLN A 18 -6.00 5.41 4.24
C GLN A 18 -6.77 5.10 2.96
N VAL A 19 -6.38 4.02 2.27
CA VAL A 19 -7.00 3.59 1.00
C VAL A 19 -8.07 2.55 1.27
N VAL A 20 -9.30 2.81 0.81
CA VAL A 20 -10.44 1.89 0.91
C VAL A 20 -11.05 1.68 -0.47
N TRP A 21 -11.42 0.45 -0.79
CA TRP A 21 -12.05 0.09 -2.07
C TRP A 21 -13.09 -1.02 -1.88
N CYS A 22 -13.95 -1.21 -2.88
CA CYS A 22 -15.00 -2.24 -2.87
C CYS A 22 -14.93 -3.11 -4.12
N PRO A 23 -15.16 -4.43 -4.02
CA PRO A 23 -15.30 -5.31 -5.17
C PRO A 23 -16.46 -4.91 -6.07
N LYS A 24 -16.35 -5.24 -7.36
CA LYS A 24 -17.46 -5.10 -8.32
C LYS A 24 -18.68 -5.87 -7.80
N TYR A 25 -19.86 -5.24 -7.86
CA TYR A 25 -21.13 -5.75 -7.31
C TYR A 25 -21.23 -5.86 -5.78
N ARG A 26 -20.25 -5.34 -5.01
CA ARG A 26 -20.25 -5.32 -3.53
C ARG A 26 -20.56 -6.67 -2.87
N GLY A 27 -20.29 -7.78 -3.57
CA GLY A 27 -20.51 -9.12 -3.03
C GLY A 27 -19.49 -9.47 -1.93
N PRO A 28 -19.82 -10.39 -1.01
CA PRO A 28 -18.95 -10.84 0.08
C PRO A 28 -17.85 -11.79 -0.42
N VAL A 29 -17.10 -11.38 -1.45
CA VAL A 29 -16.06 -12.19 -2.10
C VAL A 29 -14.71 -12.16 -1.36
N LEU A 30 -14.53 -11.20 -0.44
CA LEU A 30 -13.28 -10.97 0.29
C LEU A 30 -13.18 -11.86 1.55
N GLY A 31 -13.42 -13.15 1.39
CA GLY A 31 -13.36 -14.15 2.47
C GLY A 31 -12.40 -15.30 2.16
N GLY A 32 -12.00 -16.03 3.20
CA GLY A 32 -11.14 -17.23 3.11
C GLY A 32 -9.91 -17.03 2.21
N ARG A 33 -9.66 -18.01 1.33
CA ARG A 33 -8.50 -18.03 0.42
C ARG A 33 -8.39 -16.80 -0.49
N VAL A 34 -9.51 -16.17 -0.86
CA VAL A 34 -9.50 -14.97 -1.72
C VAL A 34 -8.90 -13.79 -0.99
N LYS A 35 -9.24 -13.61 0.29
CA LYS A 35 -8.66 -12.58 1.15
C LYS A 35 -7.15 -12.79 1.29
N ASP A 36 -6.73 -14.02 1.59
CA ASP A 36 -5.31 -14.32 1.82
C ASP A 36 -4.47 -14.03 0.57
N ARG A 37 -4.93 -14.51 -0.59
CA ARG A 37 -4.25 -14.25 -1.86
C ARG A 37 -4.22 -12.78 -2.23
N LEU A 38 -5.31 -12.05 -2.01
CA LEU A 38 -5.38 -10.62 -2.26
C LEU A 38 -4.37 -9.85 -1.40
N GLN A 39 -4.24 -10.21 -0.12
CA GLN A 39 -3.28 -9.57 0.78
C GLN A 39 -1.83 -9.81 0.33
N GLU A 40 -1.50 -11.00 -0.16
CA GLU A 40 -0.20 -11.27 -0.78
C GLU A 40 0.05 -10.41 -2.01
N LEU A 41 -0.93 -10.29 -2.91
CA LEU A 41 -0.79 -9.51 -4.14
C LEU A 41 -0.62 -8.02 -3.85
N ILE A 42 -1.34 -7.47 -2.89
CA ILE A 42 -1.20 -6.07 -2.47
C ILE A 42 0.22 -5.82 -1.94
N ARG A 43 0.74 -6.71 -1.10
CA ARG A 43 2.11 -6.60 -0.59
C ARG A 43 3.14 -6.70 -1.70
N ALA A 44 3.00 -7.67 -2.60
CA ALA A 44 3.90 -7.83 -3.74
C ALA A 44 3.93 -6.59 -4.64
N LYS A 45 2.78 -5.96 -4.90
CA LYS A 45 2.70 -4.71 -5.68
C LYS A 45 3.22 -3.50 -4.91
N ALA A 46 2.98 -3.43 -3.60
CA ALA A 46 3.58 -2.39 -2.76
C ALA A 46 5.10 -2.49 -2.76
N ASP A 47 5.67 -3.70 -2.72
CA ASP A 47 7.11 -3.93 -2.83
C ASP A 47 7.65 -3.59 -4.23
N GLU A 48 6.93 -3.94 -5.30
CA GLU A 48 7.30 -3.62 -6.69
C GLU A 48 7.42 -2.10 -6.90
N HIS A 49 6.41 -1.35 -6.46
CA HIS A 49 6.36 0.11 -6.64
C HIS A 49 7.11 0.89 -5.56
N GLY A 50 7.23 0.36 -4.34
CA GLY A 50 7.96 0.98 -3.23
C GLY A 50 9.47 1.07 -3.46
N ARG A 51 10.01 0.30 -4.41
CA ARG A 51 11.43 0.40 -4.83
C ARG A 51 11.76 1.75 -5.47
N GLY A 52 10.80 2.50 -5.99
CA GLY A 52 11.00 3.86 -6.53
C GLY A 52 11.12 4.96 -5.46
N ASP A 53 10.83 4.65 -4.20
CA ASP A 53 10.83 5.60 -3.06
C ASP A 53 12.09 5.43 -2.17
N ARG A 54 12.96 4.47 -2.50
CA ARG A 54 14.33 4.46 -1.96
C ARG A 54 15.15 5.49 -2.73
N GLY A 55 14.97 6.76 -2.36
CA GLY A 55 15.76 7.88 -2.83
C GLY A 55 17.25 7.63 -2.59
N ALA A 56 18.02 7.79 -3.67
CA ALA A 56 19.40 8.24 -3.64
C ALA A 56 19.48 9.70 -3.14
#